data_AF-A0A2E1YTC1-F1
#
_entry.id   AF-A0A2E1YTC1-F1
#
_cell.length_a   1.000
_cell.length_b   1.000
_cell.length_c   1.000
_cell.angle_alpha   90.00
_cell.angle_beta   90.00
_cell.angle_gamma   90.00
#
_symmetry.space_group_name_H-M   'P 1'
#
loop_
_entity.id
_entity.type
_entity.pdbx_description
1 polymer ?
#
loop_
_entity_poly.entity_id
_entity_poly.type
_entity_poly.pdbx_seq_one_letter_code
_entity_poly.pdbx_strand_id
1 'polypeptide(L)'
;MLKEKKQAIEWKKKYGDTNFKPKLIFSKQNTKDSLLFSLGFYVMIMASEILFNQPFKNKIKVVHNKFYKFFFNKDFEKIERIENTSFAFSLFLILNKLFKEEDTLKEFIKEIFFNSLCHWSSVMNFSEKDYFKKVELIENIYEKNKNLVLTHNEDSLIDLIFLLYKSFEIGEADKQIIKKNIAVLGFSVSKAMKEFRYDALREFNEKFKKIRQ
;
A
#
# COMPACT_ATOMS: atom_id res chain seq x y z
N MET A 1 14.35 4.59 -12.08
CA MET A 1 13.45 5.47 -11.29
C MET A 1 12.79 6.62 -12.06
N LEU A 2 13.51 7.43 -12.84
CA LEU A 2 12.90 8.59 -13.52
C LEU A 2 11.85 8.18 -14.58
N LYS A 3 12.08 7.04 -15.25
CA LYS A 3 11.17 6.45 -16.25
C LYS A 3 9.89 5.93 -15.60
N GLU A 4 10.03 5.21 -14.50
CA GLU A 4 8.96 4.62 -13.69
C GLU A 4 8.10 5.72 -13.06
N LYS A 5 8.71 6.82 -12.61
CA LYS A 5 7.99 7.99 -12.09
C LYS A 5 7.13 8.66 -13.16
N LYS A 6 7.65 8.86 -14.38
CA LYS A 6 6.87 9.39 -15.52
C LYS A 6 5.69 8.47 -15.83
N GLN A 7 5.95 7.16 -15.89
CA GLN A 7 4.92 6.15 -16.13
C GLN A 7 3.85 6.15 -15.02
N ALA A 8 4.23 6.28 -13.75
CA ALA A 8 3.28 6.36 -12.63
C ALA A 8 2.37 7.60 -12.70
N ILE A 9 2.89 8.73 -13.21
CA ILE A 9 2.10 9.96 -13.44
C ILE A 9 1.07 9.74 -14.55
N GLU A 10 1.44 9.08 -15.64
CA GLU A 10 0.51 8.73 -16.71
C GLU A 10 -0.59 7.78 -16.22
N TRP A 11 -0.24 6.82 -15.37
CA TRP A 11 -1.20 5.89 -14.77
C TRP A 11 -2.20 6.58 -13.89
N LYS A 12 -1.75 7.51 -13.04
CA LYS A 12 -2.63 8.37 -12.25
C LYS A 12 -3.65 9.10 -13.11
N LYS A 13 -3.21 9.69 -14.23
CA LYS A 13 -4.10 10.39 -15.18
C LYS A 13 -5.11 9.42 -15.81
N LYS A 14 -4.64 8.23 -16.21
CA LYS A 14 -5.43 7.23 -16.93
C LYS A 14 -6.50 6.55 -16.06
N TYR A 15 -6.22 6.37 -14.78
CA TYR A 15 -7.07 5.59 -13.86
C TYR A 15 -7.67 6.43 -12.72
N GLY A 16 -7.56 7.75 -12.79
CA GLY A 16 -8.17 8.68 -11.82
C GLY A 16 -9.69 8.78 -11.93
N ASP A 17 -10.28 8.40 -13.07
CA ASP A 17 -11.72 8.46 -13.30
C ASP A 17 -12.44 7.20 -12.81
N THR A 18 -13.59 7.41 -12.16
CA THR A 18 -14.41 6.38 -11.51
C THR A 18 -15.11 5.50 -12.55
N ASN A 19 -14.43 4.45 -13.01
CA ASN A 19 -14.99 3.19 -13.55
C ASN A 19 -13.87 2.20 -13.93
N PHE A 20 -12.77 2.23 -13.18
CA PHE A 20 -11.61 1.40 -13.47
C PHE A 20 -11.93 -0.10 -13.29
N LYS A 21 -11.64 -0.91 -14.31
CA LYS A 21 -11.69 -2.38 -14.23
C LYS A 21 -10.28 -2.92 -13.94
N PRO A 22 -9.99 -3.41 -12.73
CA PRO A 22 -8.67 -3.90 -12.31
C PRO A 22 -7.93 -4.76 -13.31
N LYS A 23 -8.57 -5.76 -13.94
CA LYS A 23 -7.89 -6.60 -14.96
C LYS A 23 -7.28 -5.83 -16.15
N LEU A 24 -7.79 -4.64 -16.48
CA LEU A 24 -7.31 -3.87 -17.64
C LEU A 24 -5.91 -3.26 -17.45
N ILE A 25 -5.37 -3.20 -16.22
CA ILE A 25 -3.97 -2.76 -16.03
C ILE A 25 -2.97 -3.73 -16.62
N PHE A 26 -3.31 -5.02 -16.66
CA PHE A 26 -2.45 -6.10 -17.16
C PHE A 26 -2.68 -6.37 -18.65
N SER A 27 -3.88 -6.11 -19.17
CA SER A 27 -4.27 -6.51 -20.54
C SER A 27 -3.34 -5.98 -21.64
N LYS A 28 -2.81 -4.76 -21.48
CA LYS A 28 -1.92 -4.10 -22.46
C LYS A 28 -0.42 -4.31 -22.19
N GLN A 29 -0.05 -5.06 -21.15
CA GLN A 29 1.35 -5.28 -20.78
C GLN A 29 1.86 -6.57 -21.40
N ASN A 30 3.08 -6.48 -21.94
CA ASN A 30 3.70 -7.54 -22.75
C ASN A 30 5.14 -7.85 -22.32
N THR A 31 5.66 -7.16 -21.30
CA THR A 31 7.01 -7.41 -20.76
C THR A 31 6.94 -7.71 -19.27
N LYS A 32 7.92 -8.46 -18.75
CA LYS A 32 8.05 -8.75 -17.32
C LYS A 32 8.00 -7.47 -16.48
N ASP A 33 8.81 -6.47 -16.84
CA ASP A 33 8.90 -5.21 -16.10
C ASP A 33 7.58 -4.42 -16.12
N SER A 34 6.91 -4.36 -17.26
CA SER A 34 5.62 -3.65 -17.36
C SER A 34 4.50 -4.36 -16.58
N LEU A 35 4.53 -5.69 -16.51
CA LEU A 35 3.64 -6.47 -15.66
C LEU A 35 3.91 -6.26 -14.17
N LEU A 36 5.16 -6.32 -13.73
CA LEU A 36 5.53 -6.06 -12.33
C LEU A 36 5.23 -4.62 -11.91
N PHE A 37 5.41 -3.66 -12.82
CA PHE A 37 5.02 -2.26 -12.59
C PHE A 37 3.50 -2.11 -12.42
N SER A 38 2.73 -2.85 -13.23
CA SER A 38 1.27 -2.88 -13.14
C SER A 38 0.79 -3.58 -11.87
N LEU A 39 1.50 -4.61 -11.43
CA LEU A 39 1.23 -5.31 -10.17
C LEU A 39 1.50 -4.40 -8.98
N GLY A 40 2.55 -3.58 -9.02
CA GLY A 40 2.78 -2.55 -8.01
C GLY A 40 1.64 -1.54 -7.92
N PHE A 41 1.06 -1.13 -9.05
CA PHE A 41 -0.13 -0.26 -9.04
C PHE A 41 -1.32 -0.95 -8.37
N TYR A 42 -1.59 -2.20 -8.74
CA TYR A 42 -2.65 -3.01 -8.15
C TYR A 42 -2.51 -3.11 -6.62
N VAL A 43 -1.32 -3.47 -6.15
CA VAL A 43 -1.00 -3.61 -4.73
C VAL A 43 -1.18 -2.27 -4.00
N MET A 44 -0.74 -1.17 -4.58
CA MET A 44 -0.93 0.18 -4.01
C MET A 44 -2.42 0.54 -3.87
N ILE A 45 -3.26 0.22 -4.85
CA ILE A 45 -4.72 0.45 -4.79
C ILE A 45 -5.34 -0.36 -3.66
N MET A 46 -5.07 -1.66 -3.57
CA MET A 46 -5.59 -2.51 -2.49
C MET A 46 -5.12 -2.03 -1.10
N ALA A 47 -3.87 -1.57 -0.99
CA ALA A 47 -3.35 -1.03 0.27
C ALA A 47 -4.06 0.28 0.66
N SER A 48 -4.38 1.10 -0.34
CA SER A 48 -5.13 2.34 -0.14
C SER A 48 -6.57 2.08 0.28
N GLU A 49 -7.21 0.99 -0.18
CA GLU A 49 -8.54 0.58 0.29
C GLU A 49 -8.56 0.29 1.80
N ILE A 50 -7.53 -0.40 2.32
CA ILE A 50 -7.37 -0.61 3.76
C ILE A 50 -7.26 0.74 4.47
N LEU A 51 -6.41 1.65 3.98
CA LEU A 51 -6.19 2.96 4.57
C LEU A 51 -7.47 3.82 4.60
N PHE A 52 -8.23 3.85 3.51
CA PHE A 52 -9.41 4.72 3.36
C PHE A 52 -10.68 4.18 4.02
N ASN A 53 -10.72 2.89 4.35
CA ASN A 53 -11.86 2.27 5.05
C ASN A 53 -11.67 2.23 6.58
N GLN A 54 -10.72 2.98 7.14
CA GLN A 54 -10.45 3.02 8.59
C GLN A 54 -11.26 4.08 9.33
N PRO A 55 -11.57 3.88 10.64
CA PRO A 55 -12.33 4.83 11.45
C PRO A 55 -11.56 6.14 11.66
N PHE A 56 -10.24 6.09 11.50
CA PHE A 56 -9.36 7.26 11.55
C PHE A 56 -9.34 8.05 10.26
N LYS A 57 -10.18 7.75 9.25
CA LYS A 57 -10.30 8.57 8.04
C LYS A 57 -10.46 10.07 8.35
N ASN A 58 -11.09 10.44 9.48
CA ASN A 58 -11.19 11.83 9.94
C ASN A 58 -9.91 12.38 10.62
N LYS A 59 -9.07 11.52 11.24
CA LYS A 59 -7.71 11.89 11.69
C LYS A 59 -6.69 11.88 10.53
N ILE A 60 -6.93 11.03 9.53
CA ILE A 60 -6.19 10.88 8.26
C ILE A 60 -6.73 11.84 7.18
N LYS A 61 -7.80 12.63 7.45
CA LYS A 61 -8.32 13.72 6.57
C LYS A 61 -7.30 14.85 6.33
N VAL A 62 -6.03 14.59 6.64
CA VAL A 62 -4.85 15.38 6.34
C VAL A 62 -4.33 15.11 4.91
N VAL A 63 -4.98 14.22 4.14
CA VAL A 63 -4.86 14.19 2.67
C VAL A 63 -5.26 15.53 2.01
N HIS A 64 -5.82 16.50 2.74
CA HIS A 64 -6.29 17.80 2.23
C HIS A 64 -5.64 19.06 2.83
N ASN A 65 -4.48 18.96 3.48
CA ASN A 65 -3.88 20.13 4.10
C ASN A 65 -2.56 20.59 3.46
N LYS A 66 -2.63 20.92 2.16
CA LYS A 66 -1.60 21.77 1.52
C LYS A 66 -1.48 23.14 2.21
N PHE A 67 -2.57 23.65 2.78
CA PHE A 67 -2.61 24.97 3.44
C PHE A 67 -2.02 24.99 4.86
N TYR A 68 -2.18 23.92 5.65
CA TYR A 68 -1.69 23.90 7.05
C TYR A 68 -0.19 23.61 7.17
N LYS A 69 0.46 23.13 6.09
CA LYS A 69 1.91 22.91 6.03
C LYS A 69 2.71 24.19 6.33
N PHE A 70 2.12 25.38 6.10
CA PHE A 70 2.79 26.66 6.32
C PHE A 70 2.72 27.15 7.79
N PHE A 71 1.70 26.77 8.55
CA PHE A 71 1.44 27.34 9.88
C PHE A 71 1.81 26.43 11.06
N PHE A 72 1.90 25.10 10.87
CA PHE A 72 2.10 24.15 11.97
C PHE A 72 3.12 23.05 11.62
N ASN A 73 4.42 23.35 11.69
CA ASN A 73 5.48 22.42 11.27
C ASN A 73 5.53 21.10 12.09
N LYS A 74 5.37 21.14 13.41
CA LYS A 74 5.49 19.94 14.27
C LYS A 74 4.31 18.97 14.14
N ASP A 75 3.09 19.51 14.09
CA ASP A 75 1.89 18.68 13.91
C ASP A 75 1.85 18.08 12.50
N PHE A 76 2.37 18.81 11.49
CA PHE A 76 2.50 18.30 10.14
C PHE A 76 3.50 17.14 10.03
N GLU A 77 4.67 17.23 10.67
CA GLU A 77 5.64 16.12 10.70
C GLU A 77 5.07 14.86 11.37
N LYS A 78 4.33 15.03 12.48
CA LYS A 78 3.64 13.93 13.15
C LYS A 78 2.61 13.27 12.23
N ILE A 79 1.81 14.07 11.53
CA ILE A 79 0.80 13.55 10.63
C ILE A 79 1.42 12.86 9.41
N GLU A 80 2.44 13.46 8.80
CA GLU A 80 3.15 12.87 7.67
C GLU A 80 3.77 11.52 8.06
N ARG A 81 4.33 11.41 9.27
CA ARG A 81 4.82 10.14 9.81
C ARG A 81 3.69 9.12 9.95
N ILE A 82 2.55 9.51 10.50
CA ILE A 82 1.38 8.62 10.66
C ILE A 82 0.92 8.13 9.29
N GLU A 83 0.79 9.02 8.30
CA GLU A 83 0.36 8.66 6.94
C GLU A 83 1.32 7.67 6.27
N ASN A 84 2.63 7.99 6.28
CA ASN A 84 3.64 7.13 5.66
C ASN A 84 3.69 5.74 6.33
N THR A 85 3.65 5.70 7.66
CA THR A 85 3.72 4.45 8.43
C THR A 85 2.45 3.61 8.28
N SER A 86 1.29 4.26 8.22
CA SER A 86 0.00 3.58 8.04
C SER A 86 -0.15 3.04 6.62
N PHE A 87 0.33 3.77 5.62
CA PHE A 87 0.43 3.26 4.26
C PHE A 87 1.40 2.06 4.20
N ALA A 88 2.56 2.13 4.86
CA ALA A 88 3.52 1.03 4.90
C ALA A 88 2.91 -0.27 5.44
N PHE A 89 2.25 -0.23 6.61
CA PHE A 89 1.63 -1.43 7.16
C PHE A 89 0.40 -1.90 6.37
N SER A 90 -0.34 -1.00 5.74
CA SER A 90 -1.41 -1.38 4.80
C SER A 90 -0.83 -2.11 3.58
N LEU A 91 0.29 -1.63 3.04
CA LEU A 91 1.03 -2.27 1.96
C LEU A 91 1.52 -3.67 2.37
N PHE A 92 2.05 -3.81 3.59
CA PHE A 92 2.52 -5.11 4.10
C PHE A 92 1.40 -6.14 4.23
N LEU A 93 0.21 -5.73 4.68
CA LEU A 93 -0.96 -6.61 4.74
C LEU A 93 -1.36 -7.12 3.36
N ILE A 94 -1.35 -6.25 2.35
CA ILE A 94 -1.65 -6.65 0.97
C ILE A 94 -0.56 -7.52 0.37
N LEU A 95 0.72 -7.22 0.63
CA LEU A 95 1.83 -8.05 0.18
C LEU A 95 1.78 -9.44 0.83
N ASN A 96 1.50 -9.52 2.13
CA ASN A 96 1.31 -10.79 2.83
C ASN A 96 0.18 -11.61 2.18
N LYS A 97 -0.97 -10.97 1.91
CA LYS A 97 -2.07 -11.61 1.18
C LYS A 97 -1.64 -12.06 -0.22
N LEU A 98 -0.97 -11.21 -0.99
CA LEU A 98 -0.51 -11.53 -2.35
C LEU A 98 0.38 -12.78 -2.35
N PHE A 99 1.34 -12.86 -1.44
CA PHE A 99 2.27 -13.98 -1.40
C PHE A 99 1.64 -15.25 -0.84
N LYS A 100 0.61 -15.15 0.00
CA LYS A 100 -0.20 -16.30 0.42
C LYS A 100 -0.97 -16.92 -0.76
N GLU A 101 -1.39 -16.09 -1.72
CA GLU A 101 -2.09 -16.56 -2.93
C GLU A 101 -1.11 -17.01 -4.03
N GLU A 102 0.03 -16.33 -4.18
CA GLU A 102 1.02 -16.59 -5.25
C GLU A 102 2.45 -16.52 -4.69
N ASP A 103 2.87 -17.60 -4.03
CA ASP A 103 4.14 -17.70 -3.31
C ASP A 103 5.37 -17.41 -4.19
N THR A 104 5.31 -17.77 -5.48
CA THR A 104 6.41 -17.55 -6.44
C THR A 104 6.74 -16.07 -6.61
N LEU A 105 5.80 -15.15 -6.36
CA LEU A 105 6.03 -13.71 -6.50
C LEU A 105 6.94 -13.13 -5.42
N LYS A 106 7.23 -13.89 -4.34
CA LYS A 106 8.23 -13.51 -3.34
C LYS A 106 9.60 -13.24 -3.96
N GLU A 107 9.94 -13.91 -5.07
CA GLU A 107 11.19 -13.70 -5.79
C GLU A 107 11.31 -12.27 -6.38
N PHE A 108 10.19 -11.56 -6.58
CA PHE A 108 10.12 -10.19 -7.11
C PHE A 108 9.67 -9.17 -6.06
N ILE A 109 9.79 -9.48 -4.78
CA ILE A 109 9.26 -8.64 -3.71
C ILE A 109 9.81 -7.21 -3.75
N LYS A 110 11.11 -7.04 -4.05
CA LYS A 110 11.73 -5.72 -4.12
C LYS A 110 11.10 -4.89 -5.24
N GLU A 111 10.95 -5.45 -6.42
CA GLU A 111 10.35 -4.78 -7.57
C GLU A 111 8.87 -4.43 -7.30
N ILE A 112 8.09 -5.36 -6.78
CA ILE A 112 6.67 -5.12 -6.44
C ILE A 112 6.56 -4.01 -5.39
N PHE A 113 7.40 -4.07 -4.36
CA PHE A 113 7.44 -3.09 -3.28
C PHE A 113 7.79 -1.69 -3.80
N PHE A 114 8.91 -1.52 -4.51
CA PHE A 114 9.32 -0.21 -5.02
C PHE A 114 8.38 0.34 -6.09
N ASN A 115 7.81 -0.52 -6.95
CA ASN A 115 6.78 -0.09 -7.90
C ASN A 115 5.53 0.42 -7.17
N SER A 116 5.10 -0.24 -6.09
CA SER A 116 3.99 0.22 -5.26
C SER A 116 4.25 1.58 -4.64
N LEU A 117 5.47 1.81 -4.10
CA LEU A 117 5.88 3.12 -3.57
C LEU A 117 5.95 4.19 -4.65
N CYS A 118 6.42 3.84 -5.85
CA CYS A 118 6.44 4.76 -6.99
C CYS A 118 5.03 5.23 -7.35
N HIS A 119 4.07 4.32 -7.46
CA HIS A 119 2.67 4.64 -7.72
C HIS A 119 2.04 5.50 -6.62
N TRP A 120 2.29 5.15 -5.35
CA TRP A 120 1.82 5.93 -4.22
C TRP A 120 2.36 7.36 -4.26
N SER A 121 3.65 7.52 -4.55
CA SER A 121 4.28 8.84 -4.68
C SER A 121 3.66 9.71 -5.78
N SER A 122 3.25 9.10 -6.89
CA SER A 122 2.54 9.78 -7.98
C SER A 122 1.15 10.24 -7.52
N VAL A 123 0.37 9.35 -6.88
CA VAL A 123 -0.96 9.66 -6.34
C VAL A 123 -0.88 10.83 -5.35
N MET A 124 0.10 10.81 -4.46
CA MET A 124 0.31 11.83 -3.42
C MET A 124 1.06 13.09 -3.90
N ASN A 125 1.52 13.12 -5.15
CA ASN A 125 2.28 14.23 -5.74
C ASN A 125 3.59 14.56 -4.98
N PHE A 126 4.38 13.55 -4.60
CA PHE A 126 5.65 13.80 -3.92
C PHE A 126 6.68 14.48 -4.84
N SER A 127 7.42 15.45 -4.28
CA SER A 127 8.65 15.93 -4.91
C SER A 127 9.68 14.79 -5.00
N GLU A 128 10.72 14.95 -5.80
CA GLU A 128 11.78 13.94 -5.88
C GLU A 128 12.51 13.75 -4.54
N LYS A 129 12.80 14.86 -3.86
CA LYS A 129 13.39 14.83 -2.51
C LYS A 129 12.48 14.11 -1.51
N ASP A 130 11.19 14.42 -1.52
CA ASP A 130 10.22 13.77 -0.61
C ASP A 130 10.06 12.28 -0.91
N TYR A 131 10.09 11.91 -2.20
CA TYR A 131 10.03 10.53 -2.63
C TYR A 131 11.17 9.72 -2.01
N PHE A 132 12.43 10.16 -2.15
CA PHE A 132 13.57 9.43 -1.61
C PHE A 132 13.51 9.28 -0.09
N LYS A 133 13.21 10.37 0.62
CA LYS A 133 13.07 10.36 2.08
C LYS A 133 12.00 9.37 2.55
N LYS A 134 10.84 9.33 1.86
CA LYS A 134 9.72 8.46 2.24
C LYS A 134 9.98 7.00 1.86
N VAL A 135 10.61 6.74 0.72
CA VAL A 135 11.01 5.39 0.31
C VAL A 135 11.99 4.81 1.32
N GLU A 136 13.02 5.56 1.69
CA GLU A 136 14.00 5.14 2.70
C GLU A 136 13.33 4.85 4.04
N LEU A 137 12.41 5.69 4.49
CA LEU A 137 11.63 5.44 5.71
C LEU A 137 10.86 4.12 5.62
N ILE A 138 10.12 3.90 4.54
CA ILE A 138 9.24 2.73 4.40
C ILE A 138 10.05 1.45 4.18
N GLU A 139 11.17 1.52 3.47
CA GLU A 139 12.13 0.42 3.32
C GLU A 139 12.73 0.01 4.67
N ASN A 140 13.12 0.97 5.50
CA ASN A 140 13.59 0.70 6.86
C ASN A 140 12.52 0.02 7.74
N ILE A 141 11.25 0.42 7.59
CA ILE A 141 10.14 -0.25 8.28
C ILE A 141 9.97 -1.68 7.72
N TYR A 142 10.06 -1.85 6.40
CA TYR A 142 9.94 -3.15 5.75
C TYR A 142 11.03 -4.11 6.23
N GLU A 143 12.30 -3.73 6.22
CA GLU A 143 13.40 -4.62 6.64
C GLU A 143 13.24 -5.13 8.07
N LYS A 144 12.69 -4.30 8.97
CA LYS A 144 12.38 -4.69 10.36
C LYS A 144 11.22 -5.69 10.47
N ASN A 145 10.31 -5.72 9.50
CA ASN A 145 9.05 -6.47 9.58
C ASN A 145 8.89 -7.50 8.45
N LYS A 146 9.88 -7.66 7.55
CA LYS A 146 9.78 -8.48 6.34
C LYS A 146 9.40 -9.94 6.61
N ASN A 147 9.81 -10.49 7.76
CA ASN A 147 9.45 -11.85 8.15
C ASN A 147 7.93 -12.01 8.33
N LEU A 148 7.25 -10.98 8.86
CA LEU A 148 5.80 -10.96 8.99
C LEU A 148 5.11 -10.85 7.63
N VAL A 149 5.72 -10.13 6.68
CA VAL A 149 5.20 -9.98 5.32
C VAL A 149 5.30 -11.29 4.54
N LEU A 150 6.41 -12.01 4.68
CA LEU A 150 6.76 -13.16 3.85
C LEU A 150 6.25 -14.51 4.37
N THR A 151 5.75 -14.57 5.61
CA THR A 151 5.24 -15.81 6.21
C THR A 151 3.74 -16.01 5.95
N HIS A 152 3.30 -17.27 5.97
CA HIS A 152 1.90 -17.65 5.74
C HIS A 152 1.08 -17.83 7.02
N ASN A 153 1.70 -17.58 8.18
CA ASN A 153 1.06 -17.74 9.49
C ASN A 153 -0.04 -16.68 9.73
N GLU A 154 -1.17 -17.10 10.28
CA GLU A 154 -2.27 -16.22 10.71
C GLU A 154 -1.85 -15.27 11.84
N ASP A 155 -0.93 -15.70 12.73
CA ASP A 155 -0.42 -14.82 13.78
C ASP A 155 0.29 -13.59 13.21
N SER A 156 0.99 -13.75 12.08
CA SER A 156 1.68 -12.64 11.43
C SER A 156 0.74 -11.63 10.82
N LEU A 157 -0.44 -12.08 10.34
CA LEU A 157 -1.50 -11.17 9.94
C LEU A 157 -2.01 -10.35 11.14
N ILE A 158 -2.23 -11.01 12.28
CA ILE A 158 -2.64 -10.35 13.53
C ILE A 158 -1.59 -9.32 13.96
N ASP A 159 -0.30 -9.69 13.94
CA ASP A 159 0.80 -8.79 14.28
C ASP A 159 0.86 -7.57 13.36
N LEU A 160 0.67 -7.76 12.04
CA LEU A 160 0.61 -6.66 11.08
C LEU A 160 -0.58 -5.73 11.34
N ILE A 161 -1.75 -6.27 11.74
CA ILE A 161 -2.92 -5.46 12.15
C ILE A 161 -2.59 -4.66 13.42
N PHE A 162 -1.92 -5.26 14.40
CA PHE A 162 -1.47 -4.56 15.61
C PHE A 162 -0.45 -3.46 15.30
N LEU A 163 0.48 -3.70 14.38
CA LEU A 163 1.47 -2.71 13.96
C LEU A 163 0.83 -1.56 13.19
N LEU A 164 -0.13 -1.85 12.32
CA LEU A 164 -0.97 -0.84 11.68
C LEU A 164 -1.76 -0.04 12.72
N TYR A 165 -2.33 -0.67 13.74
CA TYR A 165 -2.98 0.07 14.82
C TYR A 165 -2.00 1.03 15.54
N LYS A 166 -0.78 0.55 15.85
CA LYS A 166 0.26 1.36 16.49
C LYS A 166 0.74 2.53 15.63
N SER A 167 0.70 2.42 14.29
CA SER A 167 1.15 3.49 13.40
C SER A 167 0.31 4.76 13.48
N PHE A 168 -0.91 4.69 14.02
CA PHE A 168 -1.78 5.85 14.24
C PHE A 168 -1.50 6.60 15.54
N GLU A 169 -0.54 6.14 16.36
CA GLU A 169 -0.08 6.77 17.60
C GLU A 169 -1.22 7.41 18.41
N ILE A 170 -2.22 6.60 18.75
CA ILE A 170 -3.50 7.12 19.25
C ILE A 170 -3.36 7.71 20.67
N GLY A 171 -2.30 7.40 21.41
CA GLY A 171 -2.13 7.89 22.80
C GLY A 171 -3.30 7.51 23.71
N GLU A 172 -4.10 6.53 23.29
CA GLU A 172 -5.33 6.10 23.94
C GLU A 172 -4.98 4.98 24.92
N ALA A 173 -5.27 5.21 26.20
CA ALA A 173 -5.04 4.24 27.26
C ALA A 173 -6.32 3.45 27.60
N ASP A 174 -7.50 3.89 27.11
CA ASP A 174 -8.75 3.19 27.37
C ASP A 174 -8.81 1.86 26.61
N LYS A 175 -8.83 0.77 27.37
CA LYS A 175 -8.84 -0.61 26.85
C LYS A 175 -10.06 -0.90 25.96
N GLN A 176 -11.23 -0.34 26.24
CA GLN A 176 -12.44 -0.56 25.45
C GLN A 176 -12.34 0.16 24.10
N ILE A 177 -11.81 1.39 24.10
CA ILE A 177 -11.57 2.15 22.88
C ILE A 177 -10.50 1.45 22.01
N ILE A 178 -9.39 0.99 22.62
CA ILE A 178 -8.36 0.22 21.93
C ILE A 178 -8.96 -1.03 21.26
N LYS A 179 -9.73 -1.83 22.01
CA LYS A 179 -10.36 -3.05 21.49
C LYS A 179 -11.31 -2.75 20.32
N LYS A 180 -12.15 -1.72 20.46
CA LYS A 180 -13.07 -1.29 19.41
C LYS A 180 -12.31 -0.88 18.14
N ASN A 181 -11.23 -0.13 18.30
CA ASN A 181 -10.43 0.34 17.17
C ASN A 181 -9.72 -0.80 16.44
N ILE A 182 -9.14 -1.75 17.18
CA ILE A 182 -8.53 -2.95 16.59
C ILE A 182 -9.59 -3.79 15.87
N ALA A 183 -10.78 -3.96 16.45
CA ALA A 183 -11.87 -4.71 15.82
C ALA A 183 -12.32 -4.08 14.50
N VAL A 184 -12.49 -2.75 14.46
CA VAL A 184 -12.83 -2.03 13.21
C VAL A 184 -11.69 -2.15 12.20
N LEU A 185 -10.43 -2.03 12.64
CA LEU A 185 -9.29 -2.19 11.75
C LEU A 185 -9.24 -3.61 11.16
N GLY A 186 -9.43 -4.63 11.99
CA GLY A 186 -9.54 -6.03 11.56
C GLY A 186 -10.67 -6.22 10.55
N PHE A 187 -11.82 -5.57 10.73
CA PHE A 187 -12.91 -5.57 9.76
C PHE A 187 -12.49 -4.92 8.42
N SER A 188 -11.84 -3.75 8.44
CA SER A 188 -11.37 -3.09 7.22
C SER A 188 -10.36 -3.95 6.45
N VAL A 189 -9.45 -4.62 7.16
CA VAL A 189 -8.49 -5.56 6.58
C VAL A 189 -9.20 -6.78 6.00
N SER A 190 -10.10 -7.40 6.76
CA SER A 190 -10.90 -8.55 6.30
C SER A 190 -11.72 -8.20 5.04
N LYS A 191 -12.32 -7.01 5.01
CA LYS A 191 -13.04 -6.51 3.84
C LYS A 191 -12.11 -6.41 2.62
N ALA A 192 -10.97 -5.74 2.75
CA ALA A 192 -10.01 -5.61 1.64
C ALA A 192 -9.46 -6.98 1.17
N MET A 193 -9.27 -7.93 2.10
CA MET A 193 -8.88 -9.30 1.76
C MET A 193 -9.98 -10.07 1.02
N LYS A 194 -11.25 -9.84 1.36
CA LYS A 194 -12.41 -10.47 0.69
C LYS A 194 -12.68 -9.83 -0.67
N GLU A 195 -12.51 -8.52 -0.77
CA GLU A 195 -12.65 -7.73 -2.00
C GLU A 195 -11.37 -7.78 -2.86
N PHE A 196 -10.37 -8.54 -2.44
CA PHE A 196 -9.13 -8.77 -3.17
C PHE A 196 -9.47 -9.26 -4.59
N ARG A 197 -9.06 -8.45 -5.57
CA ARG A 197 -9.46 -8.63 -6.99
C ARG A 197 -8.72 -9.79 -7.66
N TYR A 198 -9.13 -11.01 -7.34
CA TYR A 198 -8.63 -12.25 -7.93
C TYR A 198 -8.74 -12.29 -9.46
N ASP A 199 -9.73 -11.58 -10.03
CA ASP A 199 -9.85 -11.40 -11.47
C ASP A 199 -8.63 -10.69 -12.09
N ALA A 200 -8.09 -9.69 -11.40
CA ALA A 200 -6.90 -8.96 -11.83
C ALA A 200 -5.63 -9.80 -11.63
N LEU A 201 -5.49 -10.49 -10.49
CA LEU A 201 -4.34 -11.35 -10.21
C LEU A 201 -4.23 -12.51 -11.21
N ARG A 202 -5.34 -13.14 -11.56
CA ARG A 202 -5.38 -14.21 -12.58
C ARG A 202 -4.89 -13.72 -13.95
N GLU A 203 -5.38 -12.56 -14.40
CA GLU A 203 -4.92 -11.95 -15.67
C GLU A 203 -3.41 -11.68 -15.66
N PHE A 204 -2.88 -11.18 -14.54
CA PHE A 204 -1.45 -11.02 -14.35
C PHE A 204 -0.72 -12.37 -14.46
N ASN A 205 -1.16 -13.39 -13.73
CA ASN A 205 -0.51 -14.70 -13.71
C ASN A 205 -0.49 -15.38 -15.08
N GLU A 206 -1.60 -15.31 -15.83
CA GLU A 206 -1.70 -15.86 -17.18
C GLU A 206 -0.67 -15.23 -18.13
N LYS A 207 -0.49 -13.91 -18.05
CA LYS A 207 0.51 -13.20 -18.86
C LYS A 207 1.93 -13.43 -18.37
N PHE A 208 2.12 -13.43 -17.06
CA PHE A 208 3.44 -13.54 -16.45
C PHE A 208 4.05 -14.92 -16.71
N LYS A 209 3.25 -16.00 -16.62
CA LYS A 209 3.66 -17.36 -16.99
C LYS A 209 4.14 -17.46 -18.44
N LYS A 210 3.44 -16.82 -19.38
CA LYS A 210 3.81 -16.82 -20.82
C LYS A 210 5.14 -16.14 -21.11
N ILE A 211 5.56 -15.19 -20.27
CA ILE A 211 6.82 -14.45 -20.44
C ILE A 211 7.99 -15.16 -19.75
N ARG A 212 7.71 -16.02 -18.78
CA ARG A 212 8.71 -16.80 -18.04
C ARG A 212 9.07 -18.12 -18.73
N GLN A 213 8.21 -18.62 -19.62
CA GLN A 213 8.47 -19.75 -20.53
C GLN A 213 9.33 -19.29 -21.70
#